data_AF-A0AAW2NB27-F1
#
_entry.id   AF-A0AAW2NB27-F1
#
_cell.length_a   1.000
_cell.length_b   1.000
_cell.length_c   1.000
_cell.angle_alpha   90.00
_cell.angle_beta   90.00
_cell.angle_gamma   90.00
#
_symmetry.space_group_name_H-M   'P 1'
#
loop_
_entity.id
_entity.type
_entity.pdbx_description
1 polymer ?
#
loop_
_entity_poly.entity_id
_entity_poly.type
_entity_poly.pdbx_seq_one_letter_code
_entity_poly.pdbx_strand_id
1 'polypeptide(L)'
;MANEKRCEIQGLGDICLTFKDGYKLTLKNVRYVPNLNHNLISCAALEEEGVEGRWGKGIMKIMKGSLTVFKAERRRNLYVCSVNYDILAGSVTDDDKTFLWHKRLGNISLKGLELLQKESVLVDKIEKLKFCDECVMRKQHKV
;
A
#
# COMPACT_ATOMS: atom_id res chain seq x y z
N MET A 1 2.88 -11.04 21.45
CA MET A 1 1.64 -10.31 21.75
C MET A 1 1.54 -9.12 20.79
N ALA A 2 0.44 -9.02 20.04
CA ALA A 2 0.06 -7.78 19.38
C ALA A 2 -0.50 -6.83 20.45
N ASN A 3 -0.24 -5.54 20.35
CA ASN A 3 -0.53 -4.55 21.40
C ASN A 3 -1.99 -4.06 21.39
N GLU A 4 -2.93 -4.82 20.82
CA GLU A 4 -4.37 -4.49 20.65
C GLU A 4 -4.70 -3.15 19.98
N LYS A 5 -3.69 -2.36 19.62
CA LYS A 5 -3.86 -1.09 18.90
C LYS A 5 -4.33 -1.39 17.48
N ARG A 6 -5.42 -0.73 17.10
CA ARG A 6 -5.95 -0.77 15.74
C ARG A 6 -5.30 0.33 14.92
N CYS A 7 -4.85 0.00 13.71
CA CYS A 7 -4.36 0.97 12.75
C CYS A 7 -5.39 1.12 11.62
N GLU A 8 -5.55 2.35 11.15
CA GLU A 8 -6.44 2.66 10.03
C GLU A 8 -5.84 2.18 8.70
N ILE A 9 -6.68 1.54 7.88
CA ILE A 9 -6.31 1.11 6.52
C ILE A 9 -6.67 2.25 5.58
N GLN A 10 -5.69 2.81 4.87
CA GLN A 10 -5.88 3.92 3.94
C GLN A 10 -6.00 3.49 2.48
N GLY A 11 -5.75 2.21 2.19
CA GLY A 11 -5.86 1.70 0.83
C GLY A 11 -5.76 0.19 0.77
N LEU A 12 -6.19 -0.34 -0.36
CA LEU A 12 -6.07 -1.75 -0.73
C LEU A 12 -5.39 -1.84 -2.08
N GLY A 13 -4.55 -2.84 -2.28
CA GLY A 13 -3.90 -3.04 -3.56
C GLY A 13 -3.24 -4.39 -3.69
N ASP A 14 -2.87 -4.73 -4.91
CA ASP A 14 -2.15 -5.94 -5.23
C ASP A 14 -0.68 -5.60 -5.43
N ILE A 15 0.20 -6.38 -4.80
CA ILE A 15 1.64 -6.16 -4.82
C ILE A 15 2.33 -7.41 -5.37
N CYS A 16 3.23 -7.22 -6.34
CA CYS A 16 4.12 -8.27 -6.82
C CYS A 16 5.47 -8.16 -6.11
N LEU A 17 5.84 -9.17 -5.34
CA LEU A 17 7.14 -9.30 -4.71
C LEU A 17 8.09 -10.06 -5.63
N THR A 18 9.23 -9.45 -5.95
CA THR A 18 10.30 -10.08 -6.70
C THR A 18 11.47 -10.38 -5.77
N PHE A 19 11.81 -11.66 -5.64
CA PHE A 19 12.93 -12.13 -4.82
C PHE A 19 14.23 -12.13 -5.61
N LYS A 20 15.38 -12.21 -4.91
CA LYS A 20 16.72 -12.22 -5.54
C LYS A 20 16.89 -13.29 -6.61
N ASP A 21 16.22 -14.44 -6.43
CA ASP A 21 16.29 -15.58 -7.34
C ASP A 21 15.34 -15.43 -8.54
N GLY A 22 14.72 -14.25 -8.72
CA GLY A 22 13.81 -13.94 -9.82
C GLY A 22 12.38 -14.45 -9.64
N TYR A 23 12.11 -15.22 -8.57
CA TYR A 23 10.76 -15.67 -8.25
C TYR A 23 9.84 -14.46 -7.99
N LYS A 24 8.62 -14.52 -8.53
CA LYS A 24 7.58 -13.50 -8.34
C LYS A 24 6.42 -14.07 -7.55
N LEU A 25 6.02 -13.36 -6.49
CA LEU A 25 4.87 -13.69 -5.65
C LEU A 25 3.90 -12.51 -5.66
N THR A 26 2.69 -12.71 -6.16
CA THR A 26 1.65 -11.68 -6.12
C THR A 26 0.82 -11.87 -4.86
N LEU A 27 0.79 -10.85 -4.01
CA LEU A 27 -0.11 -10.77 -2.87
C LEU A 27 -1.32 -9.91 -3.25
N LYS A 28 -2.52 -10.45 -3.07
CA LYS A 28 -3.78 -9.74 -3.37
C LYS A 28 -4.34 -9.06 -2.14
N ASN A 29 -5.13 -8.00 -2.33
CA ASN A 29 -5.85 -7.29 -1.26
C ASN A 29 -4.94 -6.83 -0.11
N VAL A 30 -3.71 -6.42 -0.43
CA VAL A 30 -2.73 -5.90 0.52
C VAL A 30 -3.20 -4.56 1.07
N ARG A 31 -3.15 -4.42 2.39
CA ARG A 31 -3.57 -3.21 3.10
C ARG A 31 -2.44 -2.20 3.19
N TYR A 32 -2.69 -0.98 2.75
CA TYR A 32 -1.81 0.15 3.00
C TYR A 32 -2.15 0.79 4.35
N VAL A 33 -1.19 0.75 5.27
CA VAL A 33 -1.34 1.23 6.65
C VAL A 33 -0.09 2.05 7.01
N PRO A 34 -0.09 3.38 6.78
CA PRO A 34 1.11 4.21 6.97
C PRO A 34 1.58 4.29 8.43
N ASN A 35 0.71 4.00 9.39
CA ASN A 35 1.05 3.98 10.81
C ASN A 35 1.81 2.71 11.24
N LEU A 36 2.06 1.75 10.33
CA LEU A 36 2.92 0.60 10.60
C LEU A 36 4.37 0.92 10.25
N ASN A 37 5.27 0.67 11.19
CA ASN A 37 6.71 0.91 11.00
C ASN A 37 7.39 -0.11 10.07
N HIS A 38 6.72 -1.23 9.76
CA HIS A 38 7.25 -2.30 8.94
C HIS A 38 6.15 -2.93 8.08
N ASN A 39 6.55 -3.40 6.90
CA ASN A 39 5.69 -4.22 6.05
C ASN A 39 5.56 -5.62 6.65
N LEU A 40 4.33 -6.12 6.74
CA LEU A 40 4.02 -7.45 7.25
C LEU A 40 3.42 -8.30 6.14
N ILE A 41 3.92 -9.53 6.01
CA ILE A 41 3.36 -10.53 5.11
C ILE A 41 2.53 -11.48 5.96
N SER A 42 1.24 -11.61 5.63
CA SER A 42 0.34 -12.53 6.31
C SER A 42 0.66 -13.98 5.93
N CYS A 43 0.74 -14.87 6.92
CA CYS A 43 0.86 -16.31 6.66
C CYS A 43 -0.34 -16.86 5.88
N ALA A 44 -1.55 -16.36 6.16
CA ALA A 44 -2.75 -16.78 5.43
C ALA A 44 -2.69 -16.35 3.95
N ALA A 45 -2.16 -15.16 3.67
CA ALA A 45 -2.00 -14.70 2.28
C ALA A 45 -0.95 -15.53 1.52
N LEU A 46 0.07 -16.02 2.21
CA LEU A 46 1.03 -16.97 1.64
C LEU A 46 0.37 -18.33 1.35
N GLU A 47 -0.46 -18.82 2.27
CA GLU A 47 -1.20 -20.07 2.11
C GLU A 47 -2.19 -20.00 0.93
N GLU A 48 -2.89 -18.88 0.75
CA GLU A 48 -3.78 -18.63 -0.39
C GLU A 48 -3.07 -18.72 -1.76
N GLU A 49 -1.79 -18.32 -1.83
CA GLU A 49 -0.95 -18.45 -3.04
C GLU A 49 -0.33 -19.85 -3.20
N GLY A 50 -0.67 -20.78 -2.29
CA GLY A 50 -0.24 -22.16 -2.28
C GLY A 50 1.23 -22.33 -1.87
N VAL A 51 1.76 -21.44 -1.03
CA VAL A 51 3.11 -21.57 -0.47
C VAL A 51 3.07 -21.88 1.03
N GLU A 52 3.96 -22.75 1.48
CA GLU A 52 4.08 -23.19 2.86
C GLU A 52 5.36 -22.68 3.51
N GLY A 53 5.31 -22.41 4.82
CA GLY A 53 6.47 -21.98 5.61
C GLY A 53 6.97 -23.07 6.54
N ARG A 54 8.26 -23.40 6.47
CA ARG A 54 8.95 -24.27 7.44
C ARG A 54 10.02 -23.50 8.19
N TRP A 55 9.95 -23.47 9.50
CA TRP A 55 10.89 -22.74 10.35
C TRP A 55 11.79 -23.67 11.16
N GLY A 56 13.03 -23.24 11.39
CA GLY A 56 13.98 -23.95 12.21
C GLY A 56 15.39 -23.36 12.09
N LYS A 57 16.22 -23.56 13.12
CA LYS A 57 17.63 -23.11 13.12
C LYS A 57 17.81 -21.61 12.77
N GLY A 58 16.86 -20.77 13.18
CA GLY A 58 16.88 -19.33 12.90
C GLY A 58 16.50 -18.91 11.48
N ILE A 59 16.03 -19.84 10.63
CA ILE A 59 15.63 -19.57 9.26
C ILE A 59 14.20 -20.07 9.04
N MET A 60 13.39 -19.28 8.33
CA MET A 60 12.12 -19.70 7.75
C MET A 60 12.29 -19.88 6.25
N LYS A 61 12.00 -21.08 5.75
CA LYS A 61 11.97 -21.40 4.32
C LYS A 61 10.53 -21.33 3.87
N ILE A 62 10.25 -20.53 2.85
CA ILE A 62 8.95 -20.52 2.17
C ILE A 62 9.09 -21.35 0.90
N MET A 63 8.17 -22.29 0.70
CA MET A 63 8.27 -23.32 -0.32
C MET A 63 6.95 -23.50 -1.07
N LYS A 64 7.04 -23.86 -2.35
CA LYS A 64 5.91 -24.30 -3.18
C LYS A 64 6.18 -25.74 -3.61
N GLY A 65 5.55 -26.70 -2.94
CA GLY A 65 5.94 -28.10 -3.06
C GLY A 65 7.38 -28.33 -2.59
N SER A 66 8.23 -28.88 -3.46
CA SER A 66 9.65 -29.12 -3.16
C SER A 66 10.55 -27.90 -3.42
N LEU A 67 10.05 -26.87 -4.09
CA LEU A 67 10.83 -25.69 -4.46
C LEU A 67 10.88 -24.70 -3.30
N THR A 68 12.08 -24.31 -2.87
CA THR A 68 12.24 -23.16 -1.96
C THR A 68 12.09 -21.87 -2.76
N VAL A 69 11.07 -21.09 -2.43
CA VAL A 69 10.73 -19.82 -3.06
C VAL A 69 11.61 -18.70 -2.52
N PHE A 70 11.70 -18.60 -1.20
CA PHE A 70 12.59 -17.66 -0.53
C PHE A 70 12.90 -18.10 0.90
N LYS A 71 13.89 -17.44 1.49
CA LYS A 71 14.28 -17.63 2.89
C LYS A 71 14.16 -16.31 3.65
N ALA A 72 13.75 -16.40 4.89
CA ALA A 72 13.70 -15.29 5.83
C ALA A 72 14.52 -15.63 7.08
N GLU A 73 15.33 -14.69 7.52
CA GLU A 73 16.21 -14.85 8.69
C GLU A 73 15.49 -14.36 9.95
N ARG A 74 15.62 -15.10 11.05
CA ARG A 74 15.05 -14.68 12.32
C ARG A 74 15.84 -13.51 12.89
N ARG A 75 15.17 -12.37 13.09
CA ARG A 75 15.67 -11.22 13.83
C ARG A 75 14.73 -10.97 15.01
N ARG A 76 15.22 -11.26 16.22
CA ARG A 76 14.42 -11.23 17.46
C ARG A 76 13.18 -12.13 17.33
N ASN A 77 11.99 -11.52 17.24
CA ASN A 77 10.70 -12.21 17.20
C ASN A 77 10.05 -12.20 15.80
N LEU A 78 10.76 -11.73 14.77
CA LEU A 78 10.28 -11.69 13.39
C LEU A 78 11.21 -12.47 12.46
N TYR A 79 10.65 -12.97 11.36
CA TYR A 79 11.43 -13.46 10.22
C TYR A 79 11.46 -12.37 9.15
N VAL A 80 12.66 -12.00 8.72
CA VAL A 80 12.89 -10.87 7.82
C VAL A 80 13.49 -11.37 6.52
N CYS A 81 12.97 -10.90 5.39
CA CYS A 81 13.52 -11.14 4.07
C CYS A 81 13.67 -9.81 3.32
N SER A 82 14.55 -9.79 2.32
CA SER A 82 14.71 -8.64 1.43
C SER A 82 14.08 -8.98 0.08
N VAL A 83 13.18 -8.12 -0.37
CA VAL A 83 12.42 -8.29 -1.61
C VAL A 83 12.36 -6.96 -2.33
N ASN A 84 12.34 -7.00 -3.66
CA ASN A 84 11.86 -5.88 -4.46
C ASN A 84 10.34 -6.02 -4.59
N TYR A 85 9.62 -4.92 -4.76
CA TYR A 85 8.18 -4.98 -4.96
C TYR A 85 7.71 -3.97 -5.99
N ASP A 86 6.71 -4.38 -6.76
CA ASP A 86 5.99 -3.54 -7.73
C ASP A 86 4.52 -3.48 -7.33
N ILE A 87 3.93 -2.29 -7.40
CA ILE A 87 2.48 -2.09 -7.18
C ILE A 87 1.77 -2.39 -8.50
N LEU A 88 0.92 -3.41 -8.53
CA LEU A 88 0.22 -3.83 -9.75
C LEU A 88 -1.10 -3.06 -9.93
N ALA A 89 -1.84 -2.89 -8.83
CA ALA A 89 -3.08 -2.14 -8.80
C ALA A 89 -3.31 -1.63 -7.37
N GLY A 90 -3.78 -0.39 -7.22
CA GLY A 90 -4.09 0.18 -5.92
C GLY A 90 -5.37 1.00 -5.98
N SER A 91 -6.27 0.77 -5.04
CA SER A 91 -7.40 1.65 -4.75
C SER A 91 -7.16 2.35 -3.41
N VAL A 92 -7.24 3.67 -3.45
CA VAL A 92 -7.41 4.45 -2.21
C VAL A 92 -8.85 4.21 -1.76
N THR A 93 -9.08 4.12 -0.45
CA THR A 93 -10.45 4.04 0.07
C THR A 93 -11.26 5.26 -0.41
N ASP A 94 -12.57 5.11 -0.54
CA ASP A 94 -13.50 6.07 -1.19
C ASP A 94 -13.45 7.49 -0.58
N ASP A 95 -12.83 7.63 0.59
CA ASP A 95 -12.75 8.85 1.42
C ASP A 95 -11.89 9.99 0.86
N ASP A 96 -11.27 9.85 -0.31
CA ASP A 96 -10.38 10.89 -0.86
C ASP A 96 -10.61 11.25 -2.33
N LYS A 97 -11.80 11.01 -2.90
CA LYS A 97 -12.10 11.40 -4.29
C LYS A 97 -11.85 12.87 -4.59
N THR A 98 -12.20 13.75 -3.65
CA THR A 98 -11.94 15.19 -3.77
C THR A 98 -10.45 15.49 -3.87
N PHE A 99 -9.64 14.86 -3.02
CA PHE A 99 -8.19 15.03 -3.02
C PHE A 99 -7.54 14.39 -4.26
N LEU A 100 -8.10 13.29 -4.77
CA LEU A 100 -7.70 12.68 -6.03
C LEU A 100 -7.98 13.59 -7.22
N TRP A 101 -9.19 14.15 -7.33
CA TRP A 101 -9.54 15.10 -8.39
C TRP A 101 -8.67 16.35 -8.33
N HIS A 102 -8.41 16.85 -7.12
CA HIS A 102 -7.45 17.94 -6.88
C HIS A 102 -6.09 17.64 -7.51
N LYS A 103 -5.52 16.46 -7.27
CA LYS A 103 -4.22 16.05 -7.82
C LYS A 103 -4.26 15.83 -9.33
N ARG A 104 -5.25 15.08 -9.83
CA ARG A 104 -5.39 14.73 -11.25
C ARG A 104 -5.56 15.94 -12.14
N LEU A 105 -6.26 16.97 -11.67
CA LEU A 105 -6.51 18.22 -12.40
C LEU A 105 -5.43 19.28 -12.14
N GLY A 106 -4.24 18.88 -11.72
CA GLY A 106 -3.09 19.78 -11.62
C GLY A 106 -3.10 20.68 -10.39
N ASN A 107 -3.51 20.15 -9.23
CA ASN A 107 -3.62 20.88 -7.96
C ASN A 107 -4.69 22.01 -8.00
N ILE A 108 -5.82 21.76 -8.67
CA ILE A 108 -6.95 22.70 -8.79
C ILE A 108 -7.56 23.04 -7.42
N SER A 109 -8.03 24.27 -7.20
CA SER A 109 -8.65 24.65 -5.92
C SER A 109 -9.96 23.88 -5.66
N LEU A 110 -10.37 23.79 -4.39
CA LEU A 110 -11.68 23.23 -4.01
C LEU A 110 -12.83 23.91 -4.77
N LYS A 111 -12.79 25.24 -4.89
CA LYS A 111 -13.76 26.02 -5.68
C LYS A 111 -13.80 25.62 -7.15
N GLY A 112 -12.65 25.27 -7.72
CA GLY A 112 -12.57 24.76 -9.09
C GLY A 112 -13.21 23.38 -9.23
N LEU A 113 -13.06 22.50 -8.23
CA LEU A 113 -13.75 21.20 -8.20
C LEU A 113 -15.27 21.37 -8.05
N GLU A 114 -15.73 22.27 -7.18
CA GLU A 114 -17.15 22.58 -7.01
C GLU A 114 -17.77 23.11 -8.31
N LEU A 115 -17.05 23.95 -9.06
CA LEU A 115 -17.49 24.43 -10.37
C LEU A 115 -17.62 23.27 -11.38
N LEU A 116 -16.61 22.40 -11.46
CA LEU A 116 -16.64 21.26 -12.37
C LEU A 116 -17.74 20.25 -12.02
N GLN A 117 -18.06 20.11 -10.74
CA GLN A 117 -19.22 19.32 -10.31
C GLN A 117 -20.54 19.97 -10.78
N LYS A 118 -20.67 21.29 -10.64
CA LYS A 118 -21.85 22.03 -11.08
C LYS A 118 -22.08 21.92 -12.60
N GLU A 119 -21.00 21.94 -13.38
CA GLU A 119 -21.03 21.75 -14.84
C GLU A 119 -21.20 20.27 -15.25
N SER A 120 -21.47 19.36 -14.31
CA SER A 120 -21.62 17.91 -14.53
C SER A 120 -20.39 17.24 -15.19
N VAL A 121 -19.20 17.84 -15.07
CA VAL A 121 -17.94 17.27 -15.56
C VAL A 121 -17.41 16.21 -14.58
N LEU A 122 -17.65 16.39 -13.28
CA LEU A 122 -17.30 15.43 -12.23
C LEU A 122 -18.55 14.71 -11.74
N VAL A 123 -18.53 13.38 -11.84
CA VAL A 123 -19.62 12.50 -11.36
C VAL A 123 -19.52 12.28 -9.85
N ASP A 124 -18.31 12.37 -9.29
CA ASP A 124 -18.07 12.15 -7.87
C ASP A 124 -18.50 13.34 -7.01
N LYS A 125 -18.90 13.03 -5.77
CA LYS A 125 -19.20 14.04 -4.76
C LYS A 125 -17.92 14.74 -4.31
N ILE A 126 -17.87 16.06 -4.46
CA ILE A 126 -16.81 16.91 -3.93
C ILE A 126 -17.15 17.27 -2.48
N GLU A 127 -16.18 17.07 -1.59
CA GLU A 127 -16.25 17.35 -0.16
C GLU A 127 -15.08 18.25 0.26
N LYS A 128 -14.65 18.20 1.53
CA LYS A 128 -13.53 19.03 2.00
C LYS A 128 -12.22 18.59 1.36
N LEU A 129 -11.48 19.56 0.84
CA LEU A 129 -10.12 19.32 0.36
C LEU A 129 -9.15 19.26 1.55
N LYS A 130 -8.44 18.14 1.69
CA LYS A 130 -7.37 17.97 2.69
C LYS A 130 -6.18 18.88 2.38
N PHE A 131 -5.34 19.10 3.40
CA PHE A 131 -4.11 19.86 3.27
C PHE A 131 -3.19 19.25 2.19
N CYS A 132 -2.55 20.10 1.40
CA CYS A 132 -1.73 19.70 0.27
C CYS A 132 -0.41 20.49 0.26
N ASP A 133 0.70 19.82 0.60
CA ASP A 133 2.04 20.42 0.65
C ASP A 133 2.44 21.06 -0.69
N GLU A 134 2.20 20.37 -1.81
CA GLU A 134 2.57 20.88 -3.14
C GLU A 134 1.84 22.18 -3.50
N CYS A 135 0.59 22.36 -3.07
CA CYS A 135 -0.15 23.59 -3.28
C CYS A 135 0.48 24.77 -2.55
N VAL A 136 0.92 24.53 -1.31
CA VAL A 136 1.56 25.55 -0.49
C VAL A 136 2.90 25.94 -1.11
N MET A 137 3.72 24.96 -1.47
CA MET A 137 5.03 25.19 -2.09
C MET A 137 4.92 25.93 -3.43
N ARG A 138 3.89 25.64 -4.24
CA ARG A 138 3.68 26.32 -5.53
C ARG A 138 3.05 27.71 -5.41
N LYS A 139 2.31 27.99 -4.33
CA LYS A 139 1.67 29.29 -4.08
C LYS A 139 2.48 30.20 -3.18
N GLN A 140 3.63 29.76 -2.71
CA GLN A 140 4.55 30.60 -1.96
C GLN A 140 5.17 31.62 -2.91
N HIS A 141 4.65 32.85 -2.92
CA HIS A 141 5.36 33.97 -3.49
C HIS A 141 6.67 34.14 -2.71
N LYS A 142 7.81 34.15 -3.41
CA LYS A 142 9.05 34.65 -2.81
C LYS A 142 8.80 36.09 -2.39
N VAL A 143 8.89 36.34 -1.08
CA VAL A 143 8.98 37.70 -0.53
C VAL A 143 10.37 38.24 -0.83
#